data_AF-A0A800IGH7-F1
#
_entry.id   AF-A0A800IGH7-F1
#
_cell.length_a   1.000
_cell.length_b   1.000
_cell.length_c   1.000
_cell.angle_alpha   90.00
_cell.angle_beta   90.00
_cell.angle_gamma   90.00
#
_symmetry.space_group_name_H-M   'P 1'
#
loop_
_entity.id
_entity.type
_entity.pdbx_description
1 polymer ?
#
loop_
_entity_poly.entity_id
_entity_poly.type
_entity_poly.pdbx_seq_one_letter_code
_entity_poly.pdbx_strand_id
1 'polypeptide(L)' 'KVGYDGHFHENMVICVESYTGGIGEKEGVKLEQQVRITKTGVELLSDFAIGSFN' A
#
# COMPACT_ATOMS: atom_id res chain seq x y z
N LYS A 1 -1.45 -20.77 -0.96
CA LYS A 1 -1.03 -19.78 0.07
C LYS A 1 -2.31 -19.32 0.77
N VAL A 2 -2.35 -19.40 2.10
CA VAL A 2 -3.52 -19.02 2.91
C VAL A 2 -3.36 -17.57 3.39
N GLY A 3 -4.46 -16.82 3.41
CA GLY A 3 -4.54 -15.51 4.05
C GLY A 3 -4.86 -15.65 5.55
N TYR A 4 -5.07 -14.52 6.21
CA TYR A 4 -5.64 -14.50 7.56
C TYR A 4 -7.17 -14.61 7.47
N ASP A 5 -7.80 -15.28 8.44
CA ASP A 5 -9.27 -15.38 8.56
C ASP A 5 -9.92 -14.08 9.13
N GLY A 6 -9.16 -13.00 9.20
CA GLY A 6 -9.64 -11.70 9.69
C GLY A 6 -10.44 -10.94 8.62
N HIS A 7 -11.32 -10.06 9.09
CA HIS A 7 -12.10 -9.18 8.23
C HIS A 7 -11.67 -7.72 8.41
N PHE A 8 -11.67 -6.95 7.32
CA PHE A 8 -11.52 -5.50 7.39
C PHE A 8 -12.79 -4.87 7.95
N HIS A 9 -12.64 -3.98 8.93
CA HIS A 9 -13.73 -3.22 9.51
C HIS A 9 -13.61 -1.74 9.12
N GLU A 10 -14.76 -1.07 9.02
CA GLU A 10 -14.82 0.38 8.77
C GLU A 10 -13.95 1.14 9.79
N ASN A 11 -13.25 2.17 9.30
CA ASN A 11 -12.26 3.00 10.02
C ASN A 11 -10.92 2.32 10.34
N MET A 12 -10.68 1.06 9.93
CA MET A 12 -9.31 0.54 9.87
C MET A 12 -8.47 1.34 8.87
N VAL A 13 -7.17 1.42 9.13
CA VAL A 13 -6.18 2.03 8.23
C VAL A 13 -5.15 0.98 7.87
N ILE A 14 -4.92 0.78 6.57
CA ILE A 14 -4.05 -0.26 6.02
C ILE A 14 -3.04 0.39 5.07
N CYS A 15 -1.79 -0.05 5.13
CA CYS A 15 -0.78 0.29 4.13
C CYS A 15 -0.77 -0.76 3.01
N VAL A 16 -0.90 -0.28 1.77
CA VAL A 16 -0.73 -1.10 0.57
C VAL A 16 0.68 -0.88 0.05
N GLU A 17 1.49 -1.94 0.05
CA GLU A 17 2.92 -1.86 -0.18
C GLU A 17 3.36 -2.66 -1.40
N SER A 18 4.31 -2.12 -2.15
CA SER A 18 4.99 -2.82 -3.25
C SER A 18 6.47 -2.53 -3.23
N TYR A 19 7.28 -3.59 -3.29
CA TYR A 19 8.73 -3.50 -3.48
C TYR A 19 9.12 -4.20 -4.77
N THR A 20 9.93 -3.53 -5.58
CA THR A 20 10.49 -4.08 -6.82
C THR A 20 12.00 -3.84 -6.86
N GLY A 21 12.77 -4.92 -6.99
CA GLY A 21 14.23 -4.89 -7.11
C GLY A 21 14.76 -6.17 -7.75
N GLY A 22 15.94 -6.11 -8.34
CA GLY A 22 16.61 -7.27 -8.93
C GLY A 22 17.22 -8.19 -7.86
N ILE A 23 17.29 -9.49 -8.13
CA ILE A 23 17.91 -10.45 -7.20
C ILE A 23 19.41 -10.15 -7.10
N GLY A 24 19.88 -9.82 -5.90
CA GLY A 24 21.29 -9.50 -5.64
C GLY A 24 21.70 -8.08 -6.03
N GLU A 25 20.78 -7.27 -6.55
CA GLU A 25 21.04 -5.87 -6.87
C GLU A 25 21.07 -5.00 -5.61
N LYS A 26 21.75 -3.86 -5.70
CA LYS A 26 21.91 -2.93 -4.58
C LYS A 26 20.71 -2.02 -4.38
N GLU A 27 19.95 -1.77 -5.45
CA GLU A 27 18.87 -0.78 -5.48
C GLU A 27 17.52 -1.43 -5.79
N GLY A 28 16.46 -0.81 -5.29
CA GLY A 28 15.08 -1.18 -5.57
C GLY A 28 14.14 -0.03 -5.23
N VAL A 29 12.92 -0.10 -5.74
CA VAL A 29 11.88 0.90 -5.48
C VAL A 29 10.87 0.31 -4.51
N LYS A 30 10.62 1.03 -3.41
CA LYS A 30 9.55 0.75 -2.45
C LYS A 30 8.48 1.81 -2.58
N LEU A 31 7.25 1.37 -2.76
CA LEU A 31 6.07 2.22 -2.78
C LEU A 31 5.13 1.79 -1.66
N GLU A 32 4.40 2.76 -1.14
CA GLU A 32 3.42 2.56 -0.08
C GLU A 32 2.35 3.64 -0.16
N GLN A 33 1.09 3.25 0.06
CA GLN A 33 -0.04 4.16 0.16
C GLN A 33 -0.89 3.75 1.36
N GLN A 34 -1.28 4.73 2.17
CA GLN A 34 -2.17 4.51 3.30
C GLN A 34 -3.63 4.67 2.86
N VAL A 35 -4.47 3.69 3.15
CA VAL A 35 -5.91 3.74 2.88
C VAL A 35 -6.74 3.52 4.13
N ARG A 36 -7.83 4.27 4.28
CA ARG A 36 -8.86 4.01 5.28
C ARG A 36 -9.94 3.11 4.68
N ILE A 37 -10.30 2.03 5.38
CA ILE A 37 -11.45 1.21 5.03
C ILE A 37 -12.73 2.00 5.34
N THR A 38 -13.61 2.12 4.35
CA THR A 38 -14.95 2.70 4.50
C THR A 38 -16.00 1.60 4.40
N LYS A 39 -17.27 1.92 4.71
CA LYS A 39 -18.37 0.97 4.54
C LYS A 39 -18.48 0.36 3.14
N THR A 40 -18.07 1.08 2.09
CA THR A 40 -18.29 0.67 0.69
C THR A 40 -16.99 0.58 -0.13
N GLY A 41 -15.82 0.67 0.50
CA GLY A 41 -14.54 0.63 -0.21
C GLY A 41 -13.38 1.19 0.62
N VAL A 42 -12.57 2.03 -0.01
CA VAL A 42 -11.39 2.64 0.61
C VAL A 42 -11.29 4.13 0.28
N GLU A 43 -10.69 4.89 1.19
CA GLU A 43 -10.29 6.29 0.98
C GLU A 43 -8.76 6.40 1.05
N LEU A 44 -8.15 7.04 0.06
CA LEU A 44 -6.72 7.29 0.04
C LEU A 44 -6.36 8.41 1.02
N LEU A 45 -5.40 8.15 1.91
CA LEU A 45 -4.93 9.12 2.91
C LEU A 45 -3.57 9.74 2.55
N SER A 46 -2.82 9.11 1.64
CA SER A 46 -1.52 9.57 1.18
C SER A 46 -1.68 10.38 -0.12
N ASP A 47 -1.18 11.60 -0.15
CA ASP A 47 -1.31 12.53 -1.29
C ASP A 47 0.04 12.86 -1.97
N PHE A 48 1.13 12.24 -1.50
CA PHE A 48 2.43 12.41 -2.13
C PHE A 48 2.43 11.77 -3.53
N ALA A 49 2.69 12.60 -4.54
CA ALA A 49 2.66 12.19 -5.93
C ALA A 49 3.70 11.11 -6.23
N ILE A 50 3.25 9.99 -6.79
CA ILE A 50 4.14 8.97 -7.30
C ILE A 50 4.70 9.42 -8.66
N GLY A 51 6.00 9.72 -8.70
CA GLY A 51 6.71 10.01 -9.94
C GLY A 51 6.67 11.45 -10.43
N SER A 52 6.64 12.45 -9.54
CA SER A 52 7.09 13.81 -9.89
C SER A 52 8.60 13.81 -10.14
N PHE A 53 9.01 13.25 -11.27
CA PHE A 53 10.35 13.43 -11.83
C PHE A 53 10.30 14.72 -12.66
N ASN A 54 11.21 15.66 -12.36
CA ASN A 54 11.51 16.76 -13.29
C ASN A 54 12.22 16.22 -14.54
#